data_AF-A0A3B9H188-F1
#
_entry.id   AF-A0A3B9H188-F1
#
_cell.length_a   1.000
_cell.length_b   1.000
_cell.length_c   1.000
_cell.angle_alpha   90.00
_cell.angle_beta   90.00
_cell.angle_gamma   90.00
#
_symmetry.space_group_name_H-M   'P 1'
#
loop_
_entity.id
_entity.type
_entity.pdbx_description
1 polymer ?
#
loop_
_entity_poly.entity_id
_entity_poly.type
_entity_poly.pdbx_seq_one_letter_code
_entity_poly.pdbx_strand_id
1 'polypeptide(L)'
;AAVALAAGVAACQGIPKEQTVAQYCATPDHQDEGVCKLKVEIDGQSVALADTDMRLSAARNVADGAATAAAEAKELAAAAMARAEEAANKTDDVVCETRTIQNSAIGTCRPGFTLTSCTQTRYTYRAGGMSIMREINDQQCRFNSKVLEMQVRCCAAASSGVTPEDTLIKGTPDPVPAPEEPAKEESPLRY
;
A
#
# COMPACT_ATOMS: atom_id res chain seq x y z
N ALA A 1 15.85 1.76 29.44
CA ALA A 1 15.43 2.27 30.76
C ALA A 1 16.41 3.36 31.18
N ALA A 2 15.97 4.60 31.29
CA ALA A 2 16.79 5.75 31.68
C ALA A 2 16.82 5.84 33.21
N VAL A 3 18.00 5.77 33.83
CA VAL A 3 18.17 5.94 35.27
C VAL A 3 18.42 7.42 35.54
N ALA A 4 17.52 8.03 36.32
CA ALA A 4 17.53 9.44 36.68
C ALA A 4 18.65 9.77 37.68
N LEU A 5 19.62 10.60 37.26
CA LEU A 5 20.62 11.24 38.13
C LEU A 5 20.09 12.60 38.65
N ALA A 6 19.00 12.59 39.42
CA ALA A 6 18.39 13.80 39.97
C ALA A 6 18.44 13.89 41.51
N ALA A 7 19.28 13.11 42.18
CA ALA A 7 19.48 13.19 43.62
C ALA A 7 20.97 13.39 43.92
N GLY A 8 21.39 14.64 44.16
CA GLY A 8 22.79 14.91 44.53
C GLY A 8 23.18 16.37 44.71
N VAL A 9 22.33 17.34 44.34
CA VAL A 9 22.68 18.78 44.44
C VAL A 9 22.44 19.39 45.83
N ALA A 10 21.77 18.69 46.74
CA ALA A 10 21.44 19.22 48.07
C ALA A 10 22.58 19.12 49.10
N ALA A 11 23.62 18.32 48.86
CA ALA A 11 24.67 18.07 49.87
C ALA A 11 25.73 19.18 49.93
N CYS A 12 25.96 19.94 48.85
CA CYS A 12 27.05 20.93 48.80
C CYS A 12 26.74 22.27 49.50
N GLN A 13 25.53 22.46 50.04
CA GLN A 13 25.10 23.71 50.68
C GLN A 13 25.60 23.87 52.13
N GLY A 14 26.13 22.81 52.74
CA GLY A 14 26.63 22.82 54.13
C GLY A 14 28.13 23.08 54.28
N ILE A 15 28.89 23.12 53.18
CA ILE A 15 30.36 23.24 53.23
C ILE A 15 30.74 24.72 53.31
N PRO A 16 31.49 25.17 54.33
CA PRO A 16 31.97 26.54 54.40
C PRO A 16 32.76 26.88 53.13
N LYS A 17 32.41 28.00 52.48
CA LYS A 17 32.89 28.40 51.14
C LYS A 17 34.42 28.45 50.98
N GLU A 18 35.15 28.53 52.08
CA GLU A 18 36.61 28.65 52.13
C GLU A 18 37.35 27.31 52.24
N GLN A 19 36.66 26.18 52.43
CA GLN A 19 37.28 24.85 52.50
C GLN A 19 36.87 23.96 51.33
N THR A 20 37.85 23.22 50.81
CA THR A 20 37.57 22.18 49.80
C THR A 20 36.87 20.98 50.44
N VAL A 21 36.06 20.26 49.66
CA VAL A 21 35.38 19.02 50.11
C VAL A 21 36.36 18.02 50.72
N ALA A 22 37.58 17.92 50.17
CA ALA A 22 38.61 17.02 50.67
C ALA A 22 39.15 17.45 52.06
N GLN A 23 39.27 18.75 52.32
CA GLN A 23 39.68 19.28 53.63
C GLN A 23 38.55 19.14 54.66
N TYR A 24 37.31 19.41 54.25
CA TYR A 24 36.13 19.24 55.10
C TYR A 24 35.98 17.79 55.58
N CYS A 25 36.11 16.84 54.64
CA CYS A 25 36.04 15.41 54.90
C CYS A 25 37.34 14.80 55.48
N ALA A 26 38.37 15.59 55.76
CA ALA A 26 39.56 15.11 56.48
C ALA A 26 39.38 15.14 58.00
N THR A 27 38.31 15.79 58.49
CA THR A 27 37.97 15.87 59.92
C THR A 27 37.20 14.60 60.35
N PRO A 28 37.57 13.92 61.44
CA PRO A 28 36.95 12.67 61.86
C PRO A 28 35.43 12.78 62.12
N ASP A 29 34.98 13.91 62.66
CA ASP A 29 33.57 14.13 63.03
C ASP A 29 32.65 14.38 61.82
N HIS A 30 33.21 14.65 60.63
CA HIS A 30 32.44 14.94 59.40
C HIS A 30 32.39 13.73 58.44
N GLN A 31 32.98 12.60 58.80
CA GLN A 31 33.05 11.40 57.94
C GLN A 31 31.67 10.79 57.64
N ASP A 32 30.73 10.93 58.56
CA ASP A 32 29.37 10.41 58.41
C ASP A 32 28.43 11.35 57.63
N GLU A 33 28.90 12.55 57.30
CA GLU A 33 28.14 13.50 56.51
C GLU A 33 28.02 13.06 55.05
N GLY A 34 26.85 13.32 54.46
CA GLY A 34 26.50 12.83 53.13
C GLY A 34 27.50 13.25 52.04
N VAL A 35 28.12 14.43 52.17
CA VAL A 35 29.15 14.93 51.26
C VAL A 35 30.39 14.02 51.23
N CYS A 36 30.83 13.55 52.39
CA CYS A 36 32.05 12.75 52.52
C CYS A 36 31.84 11.31 52.05
N LYS A 37 30.65 10.74 52.33
CA LYS A 37 30.22 9.49 51.70
C LYS A 37 30.14 9.59 50.18
N LEU A 38 29.56 10.67 49.67
CA LEU A 38 29.45 10.89 48.23
C LEU A 38 30.84 11.00 47.57
N LYS A 39 31.83 11.62 48.23
CA LYS A 39 33.21 11.66 47.74
C LYS A 39 33.83 10.26 47.64
N VAL A 40 33.66 9.43 48.66
CA VAL A 40 34.18 8.05 48.66
C VAL A 40 33.51 7.21 47.56
N GLU A 41 32.20 7.38 47.36
CA GLU A 41 31.47 6.72 46.27
C GLU A 41 31.92 7.20 44.90
N ILE A 42 32.15 8.50 44.70
CA ILE A 42 32.66 9.06 43.43
C ILE A 42 34.08 8.58 43.14
N ASP A 43 34.96 8.57 44.14
CA ASP A 43 36.33 8.10 43.99
C ASP A 43 36.35 6.58 43.69
N GLY A 44 35.50 5.80 44.37
CA GLY A 44 35.30 4.37 44.08
C GLY A 44 34.69 4.10 42.70
N GLN A 45 33.72 4.91 42.28
CA GLN A 45 33.15 4.87 40.94
C GLN A 45 34.18 5.26 39.88
N SER A 46 35.06 6.22 40.15
CA SER A 46 36.13 6.64 39.24
C SER A 46 37.14 5.51 38.99
N VAL A 47 37.49 4.75 40.03
CA VAL A 47 38.31 3.53 39.89
C VAL A 47 37.55 2.44 39.13
N ALA A 48 36.25 2.25 39.39
CA ALA A 48 35.42 1.30 38.63
C ALA A 48 35.24 1.73 37.16
N LEU A 49 35.20 3.03 36.87
CA LEU A 49 35.16 3.62 35.53
C LEU A 49 36.48 3.42 34.78
N ALA A 50 37.63 3.51 35.47
CA ALA A 50 38.93 3.16 34.90
C ALA A 50 39.04 1.67 34.53
N ASP A 51 38.42 0.79 35.31
CA ASP A 51 38.33 -0.66 35.02
C ASP A 51 37.29 -0.98 33.90
N THR A 52 36.48 0.03 33.52
CA THR A 52 35.41 -0.07 32.51
C THR A 52 35.91 0.24 31.08
N ASP A 53 37.21 0.49 30.88
CA ASP A 53 37.81 0.69 29.54
C ASP A 53 37.61 -0.55 28.63
N MET A 54 37.45 -1.74 29.22
CA MET A 54 37.03 -2.97 28.53
C MET A 54 35.58 -2.90 27.98
N ARG A 55 34.64 -2.18 28.62
CA ARG A 55 33.24 -2.05 28.17
C ARG A 55 33.03 -1.00 27.08
N LEU A 56 33.90 0.02 27.00
CA LEU A 56 33.85 1.01 25.91
C LEU A 56 34.13 0.36 24.55
N SER A 57 35.04 -0.62 24.50
CA SER A 57 35.31 -1.41 23.29
C SER A 57 34.07 -2.20 22.84
N ALA A 58 33.32 -2.81 23.78
CA ALA A 58 32.07 -3.49 23.50
C ALA A 58 30.97 -2.52 23.02
N ALA A 59 30.89 -1.32 23.62
CA ALA A 59 29.97 -0.28 23.17
C ALA A 59 30.30 0.23 21.76
N ARG A 60 31.58 0.36 21.41
CA ARG A 60 32.04 0.69 20.05
C ARG A 60 31.68 -0.40 19.05
N ASN A 61 31.93 -1.67 19.36
CA ASN A 61 31.56 -2.79 18.49
C ASN A 61 30.05 -2.87 18.24
N VAL A 62 29.22 -2.58 19.25
CA VAL A 62 27.76 -2.50 19.09
C VAL A 62 27.37 -1.28 18.24
N ALA A 63 28.02 -0.13 18.44
CA ALA A 63 27.77 1.06 17.63
C ALA A 63 28.18 0.87 16.16
N ASP A 64 29.32 0.23 15.91
CA ASP A 64 29.82 -0.09 14.56
C ASP A 64 28.93 -1.14 13.88
N GLY A 65 28.49 -2.16 14.63
CA GLY A 65 27.51 -3.14 14.17
C GLY A 65 26.15 -2.50 13.85
N ALA A 66 25.68 -1.59 14.69
CA ALA A 66 24.45 -0.84 14.45
C ALA A 66 24.56 0.11 13.25
N ALA A 67 25.72 0.76 13.05
CA ALA A 67 25.97 1.62 11.90
C ALA A 67 26.00 0.82 10.60
N THR A 68 26.60 -0.38 10.61
CA THR A 68 26.64 -1.30 9.47
C THR A 68 25.24 -1.80 9.13
N ALA A 69 24.48 -2.29 10.11
CA ALA A 69 23.10 -2.72 9.91
C ALA A 69 22.19 -1.58 9.43
N ALA A 70 22.41 -0.35 9.90
CA ALA A 70 21.69 0.82 9.43
C ALA A 70 22.04 1.20 7.98
N ALA A 71 23.29 0.99 7.55
CA ALA A 71 23.69 1.20 6.16
C ALA A 71 23.04 0.17 5.23
N GLU A 72 23.07 -1.11 5.61
CA GLU A 72 22.41 -2.20 4.88
C GLU A 72 20.89 -1.98 4.79
N ALA A 73 20.25 -1.57 5.90
CA ALA A 73 18.83 -1.26 5.92
C ALA A 73 18.46 -0.08 5.01
N LYS A 74 19.32 0.96 4.92
CA LYS A 74 19.12 2.07 3.99
C LYS A 74 19.21 1.62 2.53
N GLU A 75 20.16 0.75 2.20
CA GLU A 75 20.30 0.21 0.84
C GLU A 75 19.10 -0.65 0.45
N LEU A 76 18.65 -1.54 1.35
CA LEU A 76 17.45 -2.35 1.14
C LEU A 76 16.19 -1.49 1.00
N ALA A 77 16.05 -0.44 1.81
CA ALA A 77 14.94 0.50 1.71
C ALA A 77 14.96 1.27 0.39
N ALA A 78 16.14 1.71 -0.08
CA ALA A 78 16.29 2.38 -1.37
C ALA A 78 15.93 1.46 -2.55
N ALA A 79 16.39 0.20 -2.51
CA ALA A 79 16.03 -0.80 -3.52
C ALA A 79 14.53 -1.13 -3.53
N ALA A 80 13.90 -1.19 -2.35
CA ALA A 80 12.46 -1.39 -2.23
C ALA A 80 11.66 -0.19 -2.77
N MET A 81 12.09 1.04 -2.45
CA MET A 81 11.46 2.26 -2.99
C MET A 81 11.60 2.33 -4.50
N ALA A 82 12.79 2.05 -5.06
CA ALA A 82 12.98 2.04 -6.51
C ALA A 82 12.07 1.04 -7.23
N ARG A 83 11.86 -0.16 -6.66
CA ARG A 83 10.92 -1.15 -7.20
C ARG A 83 9.46 -0.72 -7.05
N ALA A 84 9.11 -0.06 -5.94
CA ALA A 84 7.78 0.47 -5.71
C ALA A 84 7.46 1.62 -6.68
N GLU A 85 8.43 2.51 -6.95
CA GLU A 85 8.31 3.58 -7.94
C GLU A 85 8.21 3.02 -9.37
N GLU A 86 8.99 1.99 -9.73
CA GLU A 86 8.87 1.31 -11.02
C GLU A 86 7.48 0.64 -11.19
N ALA A 87 6.94 0.04 -10.13
CA ALA A 87 5.60 -0.55 -10.15
C ALA A 87 4.49 0.51 -10.19
N ALA A 88 4.66 1.64 -9.49
CA ALA A 88 3.73 2.76 -9.55
C ALA A 88 3.71 3.44 -10.93
N ASN A 89 4.86 3.48 -11.62
CA ASN A 89 4.98 4.00 -12.98
C ASN A 89 4.49 3.01 -14.06
N LYS A 90 4.15 1.77 -13.69
CA LYS A 90 3.48 0.77 -14.56
C LYS A 90 1.95 0.85 -14.48
N THR A 91 1.41 2.02 -14.15
CA THR A 91 0.02 2.32 -14.50
C THR A 91 -0.03 2.57 -16.00
N ASP A 92 -0.25 1.51 -16.79
CA ASP A 92 -0.67 1.69 -18.18
C ASP A 92 -1.91 2.60 -18.16
N ASP A 93 -1.79 3.82 -18.70
CA ASP A 93 -2.90 4.76 -18.78
C ASP A 93 -4.09 4.06 -19.44
N VAL A 94 -5.29 4.13 -18.86
CA VAL A 94 -6.45 3.46 -19.43
C VAL A 94 -7.20 4.43 -20.34
N VAL A 95 -7.32 4.08 -21.62
CA VAL A 95 -8.05 4.84 -22.62
C VAL A 95 -9.46 4.26 -22.76
N CYS A 96 -10.48 5.06 -22.48
CA CYS A 96 -11.87 4.62 -22.54
C CYS A 96 -12.66 5.37 -23.61
N GLU A 97 -13.53 4.65 -24.31
CA GLU A 97 -14.53 5.19 -25.23
C GLU A 97 -15.95 4.81 -24.79
N THR A 98 -16.92 5.64 -25.18
CA THR A 98 -18.34 5.34 -24.96
C THR A 98 -19.05 5.16 -26.29
N ARG A 99 -19.59 3.97 -26.52
CA ARG A 99 -20.32 3.66 -27.75
C ARG A 99 -21.81 3.69 -27.49
N THR A 100 -22.54 4.44 -28.30
CA THR A 100 -24.01 4.45 -28.22
C THR A 100 -24.57 3.46 -29.22
N ILE A 101 -25.22 2.41 -28.72
CA ILE A 101 -25.85 1.36 -29.52
C ILE A 101 -27.35 1.52 -29.41
N GLN A 102 -28.01 1.64 -30.56
CA GLN A 102 -29.46 1.78 -30.62
C GLN A 102 -30.13 0.51 -31.09
N ASN A 103 -31.34 0.26 -30.56
CA ASN A 103 -32.23 -0.80 -31.01
C ASN A 103 -31.56 -2.20 -30.95
N SER A 104 -30.91 -2.53 -29.83
CA SER A 104 -30.20 -3.81 -29.65
C SER A 104 -30.47 -4.40 -28.27
N ALA A 105 -30.42 -5.72 -28.11
CA ALA A 105 -30.36 -6.35 -26.79
C ALA A 105 -28.91 -6.59 -26.33
N ILE A 106 -27.93 -6.44 -27.24
CA ILE A 106 -26.52 -6.75 -27.00
C ILE A 106 -25.68 -5.49 -27.26
N GLY A 107 -24.76 -5.21 -26.35
CA GLY A 107 -23.74 -4.18 -26.50
C GLY A 107 -22.34 -4.80 -26.56
N THR A 108 -21.51 -4.32 -27.48
CA THR A 108 -20.14 -4.83 -27.69
C THR A 108 -19.14 -3.71 -27.92
N CYS A 109 -17.89 -3.99 -27.54
CA CYS A 109 -16.77 -3.09 -27.77
C CYS A 109 -16.12 -3.32 -29.14
N ARG A 110 -15.30 -2.37 -29.60
CA ARG A 110 -14.43 -2.60 -30.76
C ARG A 110 -13.32 -3.58 -30.39
N PRO A 111 -12.78 -4.34 -31.36
CA PRO A 111 -11.61 -5.16 -31.12
C PRO A 111 -10.48 -4.33 -30.49
N GLY A 112 -9.84 -4.87 -29.45
CA GLY A 112 -8.79 -4.17 -28.69
C GLY A 112 -9.29 -3.42 -27.46
N PHE A 113 -10.60 -3.22 -27.29
CA PHE A 113 -11.17 -2.70 -26.06
C PHE A 113 -11.90 -3.79 -25.26
N THR A 114 -11.79 -3.70 -23.95
CA THR A 114 -12.51 -4.52 -22.98
C THR A 114 -13.75 -3.80 -22.49
N LEU A 115 -14.87 -4.53 -22.43
CA LEU A 115 -16.13 -3.98 -21.94
C LEU A 115 -16.07 -3.77 -20.43
N THR A 116 -16.36 -2.53 -19.99
CA THR A 116 -16.33 -2.13 -18.58
C THR A 116 -17.71 -1.91 -18.01
N SER A 117 -18.61 -1.29 -18.79
CA SER A 117 -19.99 -1.10 -18.35
C SER A 117 -20.96 -0.95 -19.52
N CYS A 118 -22.23 -1.23 -19.23
CA CYS A 118 -23.34 -0.93 -20.13
C CYS A 118 -24.47 -0.27 -19.35
N THR A 119 -25.01 0.82 -19.87
CA THR A 119 -26.13 1.54 -19.28
C THR A 119 -27.23 1.72 -20.32
N GLN A 120 -28.48 1.50 -19.91
CA GLN A 120 -29.63 1.76 -20.77
C GLN A 120 -30.00 3.23 -20.63
N THR A 121 -29.97 4.00 -21.73
CA THR A 121 -30.30 5.42 -21.74
C THR A 121 -31.71 5.69 -22.27
N ARG A 122 -32.27 4.79 -23.10
CA ARG A 122 -33.67 4.86 -23.55
C ARG A 122 -34.40 3.52 -23.47
N TYR A 123 -35.59 3.56 -22.89
CA TYR A 123 -36.48 2.43 -22.58
C TYR A 123 -37.49 2.16 -23.70
N THR A 124 -37.98 0.93 -23.83
CA THR A 124 -38.72 0.37 -24.98
C THR A 124 -39.98 1.14 -25.42
N TYR A 125 -40.22 1.19 -26.75
CA TYR A 125 -41.31 1.92 -27.43
C TYR A 125 -42.74 1.37 -27.19
N ARG A 126 -42.89 0.20 -26.56
CA ARG A 126 -44.18 -0.45 -26.28
C ARG A 126 -44.19 -0.92 -24.82
N ALA A 127 -44.53 0.01 -23.93
CA ALA A 127 -44.81 -0.15 -22.50
C ALA A 127 -44.09 -1.33 -21.79
N GLY A 128 -42.91 -1.10 -21.19
CA GLY A 128 -42.22 -2.21 -20.51
C GLY A 128 -40.90 -1.92 -19.81
N GLY A 129 -40.82 -0.83 -19.04
CA GLY A 129 -39.79 -0.62 -18.01
C GLY A 129 -38.32 -0.63 -18.48
N MET A 130 -37.41 -0.59 -17.49
CA MET A 130 -35.99 -0.82 -17.76
C MET A 130 -35.77 -2.29 -18.12
N SER A 131 -34.94 -2.54 -19.13
CA SER A 131 -34.49 -3.90 -19.42
C SER A 131 -33.44 -4.30 -18.39
N ILE A 132 -33.57 -5.52 -17.87
CA ILE A 132 -32.65 -6.09 -16.91
C ILE A 132 -31.46 -6.66 -17.68
N MET A 133 -30.27 -6.18 -17.36
CA MET A 133 -29.02 -6.77 -17.85
C MET A 133 -28.90 -8.19 -17.30
N ARG A 134 -28.79 -9.17 -18.19
CA ARG A 134 -28.66 -10.59 -17.85
C ARG A 134 -27.21 -11.03 -17.72
N GLU A 135 -26.32 -10.38 -18.45
CA GLU A 135 -24.94 -10.81 -18.59
C GLU A 135 -24.06 -9.62 -18.92
N ILE A 136 -22.89 -9.58 -18.28
CA ILE A 136 -21.79 -8.68 -18.60
C ILE A 136 -20.49 -9.47 -18.50
N ASN A 137 -19.69 -9.43 -19.56
CA ASN A 137 -18.36 -10.01 -19.62
C ASN A 137 -17.43 -9.06 -20.39
N ASP A 138 -16.16 -9.43 -20.54
CA ASP A 138 -15.13 -8.60 -21.17
C ASP A 138 -15.39 -8.25 -22.64
N GLN A 139 -16.32 -8.95 -23.32
CA GLN A 139 -16.62 -8.76 -24.74
C GLN A 139 -18.00 -8.16 -25.02
N GLN A 140 -18.99 -8.54 -24.22
CA GLN A 140 -20.38 -8.14 -24.46
C GLN A 140 -21.17 -7.95 -23.17
N CYS A 141 -22.20 -7.12 -23.27
CA CYS A 141 -23.29 -7.06 -22.31
C CYS A 141 -24.60 -7.41 -23.01
N ARG A 142 -25.47 -8.14 -22.30
CA ARG A 142 -26.74 -8.62 -22.85
C ARG A 142 -27.90 -8.30 -21.93
N PHE A 143 -28.90 -7.66 -22.50
CA PHE A 143 -30.17 -7.31 -21.87
C PHE A 143 -31.22 -8.40 -22.12
N ASN A 144 -32.22 -8.50 -21.24
CA ASN A 144 -33.30 -9.47 -21.39
C ASN A 144 -34.24 -9.17 -22.57
N SER A 145 -34.28 -7.92 -23.00
CA SER A 145 -35.07 -7.43 -24.11
C SER A 145 -34.31 -6.33 -24.86
N LYS A 146 -34.79 -6.02 -26.06
CA LYS A 146 -34.22 -4.97 -26.91
C LYS A 146 -34.30 -3.62 -26.22
N VAL A 147 -33.18 -2.89 -26.14
CA VAL A 147 -33.13 -1.51 -25.65
C VAL A 147 -33.13 -0.53 -26.82
N LEU A 148 -33.75 0.63 -26.65
CA LEU A 148 -33.77 1.65 -27.71
C LEU A 148 -32.41 2.31 -27.86
N GLU A 149 -31.75 2.57 -26.73
CA GLU A 149 -30.42 3.14 -26.68
C GLU A 149 -29.71 2.61 -25.42
N MET A 150 -28.48 2.13 -25.62
CA MET A 150 -27.53 1.84 -24.56
C MET A 150 -26.22 2.58 -24.81
N GLN A 151 -25.56 2.96 -23.74
CA GLN A 151 -24.16 3.39 -23.75
C GLN A 151 -23.30 2.26 -23.23
N VAL A 152 -22.32 1.85 -24.03
CA VAL A 152 -21.32 0.84 -23.70
C VAL A 152 -20.00 1.54 -23.46
N ARG A 153 -19.45 1.41 -22.24
CA ARG A 153 -18.13 1.94 -21.90
C ARG A 153 -17.09 0.86 -22.09
N CYS A 154 -16.15 1.13 -22.97
CA CYS A 154 -15.10 0.23 -23.41
C CYS A 154 -13.76 0.85 -23.06
N CYS A 155 -12.85 0.10 -22.44
CA CYS A 155 -11.55 0.59 -22.03
C CYS A 155 -10.42 -0.32 -22.53
N ALA A 156 -9.29 0.27 -22.89
CA ALA A 156 -8.08 -0.42 -23.32
C ALA A 156 -6.86 0.20 -22.60
N ALA A 157 -5.79 -0.57 -22.45
CA ALA A 157 -4.51 -0.01 -22.02
C ALA A 157 -3.97 0.93 -23.11
N ALA A 158 -3.46 2.11 -22.77
CA ALA A 158 -2.92 3.09 -23.72
C ALA A 158 -1.78 2.50 -24.56
N SER A 159 -1.04 1.57 -23.98
CA SER A 159 0.01 0.79 -24.64
C SER A 159 -0.49 -0.11 -25.78
N SER A 160 -1.80 -0.33 -25.92
CA SER A 160 -2.39 -1.09 -27.02
C SER A 160 -2.49 -0.31 -28.34
N GLY A 161 -2.20 1.00 -28.34
CA GLY A 161 -2.15 1.82 -29.56
C GLY A 161 -3.52 2.12 -30.18
N VAL A 162 -4.62 1.88 -29.45
CA VAL A 162 -5.98 2.09 -29.94
C VAL A 162 -6.48 3.49 -29.57
N THR A 163 -6.98 4.25 -30.54
CA THR A 163 -7.53 5.60 -30.34
C THR A 163 -9.05 5.57 -30.10
N PRO A 164 -9.58 6.27 -29.08
CA PRO A 164 -11.00 6.26 -28.77
C PRO A 164 -11.79 7.04 -29.83
N GLU A 165 -12.94 6.51 -30.24
CA GLU A 165 -13.88 7.21 -31.12
C GLU A 165 -15.32 7.09 -30.61
N ASP A 166 -15.98 8.22 -30.37
CA ASP A 166 -17.40 8.25 -30.05
C ASP A 166 -18.22 8.01 -31.33
N THR A 167 -18.68 6.78 -31.50
CA THR A 167 -19.43 6.34 -32.69
C THR A 167 -20.85 5.93 -32.32
N LEU A 168 -21.83 6.48 -33.05
CA LEU A 168 -23.23 6.05 -32.99
C LEU A 168 -23.40 4.80 -33.87
N ILE A 169 -23.83 3.69 -33.27
CA ILE A 169 -24.11 2.45 -34.01
C ILE A 169 -25.61 2.17 -33.95
N LYS A 170 -26.23 2.13 -35.11
CA LYS A 170 -27.56 1.53 -35.25
C LYS A 170 -27.37 0.02 -35.30
N GLY A 171 -27.95 -0.71 -34.35
CA GLY A 171 -27.75 -2.15 -34.24
C GLY A 171 -27.98 -2.87 -35.57
N THR A 172 -26.98 -3.64 -36.01
CA THR A 172 -27.19 -4.69 -37.00
C THR A 172 -28.07 -5.78 -36.39
N PRO A 173 -28.97 -6.41 -37.16
CA PRO A 173 -29.80 -7.49 -36.67
C PRO A 173 -28.93 -8.60 -36.06
N ASP A 174 -29.44 -9.23 -35.00
CA ASP A 174 -28.77 -10.34 -34.31
C ASP A 174 -28.29 -11.38 -35.34
N PRO A 175 -27.10 -12.00 -35.16
CA PRO A 175 -26.74 -13.17 -35.94
C PRO A 175 -27.83 -14.22 -35.75
N VAL A 176 -28.49 -14.59 -36.84
CA VAL A 176 -29.41 -15.73 -36.85
C VAL A 176 -28.58 -16.94 -36.40
N PRO A 177 -28.96 -17.66 -35.33
CA PRO A 177 -28.28 -18.91 -34.98
C PRO A 177 -28.28 -19.80 -36.21
N ALA A 178 -27.14 -20.40 -36.52
CA ALA A 178 -27.02 -21.34 -37.63
C ALA A 178 -28.17 -22.36 -37.54
N PRO A 179 -28.86 -22.69 -38.65
CA PRO A 179 -29.89 -23.71 -38.62
C PRO A 179 -29.31 -24.98 -37.99
N GLU A 180 -29.89 -25.43 -36.88
CA GLU A 180 -29.65 -26.78 -36.41
C GLU A 180 -30.02 -27.72 -37.57
N GLU A 181 -29.02 -28.45 -38.08
CA GLU A 181 -29.26 -29.52 -39.04
C GLU A 181 -30.34 -30.44 -38.46
N PRO A 182 -31.39 -30.77 -39.23
CA PRO A 182 -32.40 -31.68 -38.74
C PRO A 182 -31.73 -33.01 -38.40
N ALA A 183 -31.93 -33.47 -37.16
CA ALA A 183 -31.57 -34.80 -36.73
C ALA A 183 -32.09 -35.79 -37.77
N LYS A 184 -31.19 -36.61 -38.32
CA LYS A 184 -31.55 -37.70 -39.23
C LYS A 184 -32.55 -38.59 -38.50
N GLU A 185 -33.76 -38.64 -39.03
CA GLU A 185 -34.82 -39.55 -38.64
C GLU A 185 -34.30 -40.98 -38.86
N GLU A 186 -33.94 -41.68 -37.77
CA GLU A 186 -33.70 -43.11 -37.79
C GLU A 186 -34.98 -43.80 -38.24
N SER A 187 -34.93 -44.39 -39.44
CA SER A 187 -36.03 -45.13 -40.04
C SER A 187 -36.47 -46.28 -39.12
N PRO A 188 -37.78 -46.50 -38.90
CA PRO A 188 -38.21 -47.67 -38.15
C PRO A 188 -37.98 -48.92 -38.99
N LEU A 189 -37.10 -49.80 -38.49
CA LEU A 189 -36.96 -51.17 -38.96
C LEU A 189 -38.33 -51.86 -38.94
N ARG A 190 -38.83 -52.22 -40.11
CA ARG A 190 -39.93 -53.17 -40.26
C ARG A 190 -39.38 -54.58 -40.09
N TYR A 191 -39.98 -55.35 -39.18
CA TYR A 191 -39.95 -56.81 -39.17
C TYR A 191 -41.39 -57.32 -39.21
#